data_AF-A0A938IX58-F1
#
_entry.id   AF-A0A938IX58-F1
#
_cell.length_a   1.000
_cell.length_b   1.000
_cell.length_c   1.000
_cell.angle_alpha   90.00
_cell.angle_beta   90.00
_cell.angle_gamma   90.00
#
_symmetry.space_group_name_H-M   'P 1'
#
loop_
_entity.id
_entity.type
_entity.pdbx_description
1 polymer ?
#
loop_
_entity_poly.entity_id
_entity_poly.type
_entity_poly.pdbx_seq_one_letter_code
_entity_poly.pdbx_strand_id
1 'polypeptide(L)'
;MKRMSVVLAAVLCVGVALTVQSAARPTGAIKVPAHLALELKVDNKPVAVPSGREITMLAGTYTPASLTAQATANNKGKPEVWSIKSTGPFGQLQQIEIKEGCTSAIDAGPPFTLKAIVYKAATSPQGKVVPIGFAIVGKAGEVYAANSLRKGQSVTTPPQFQILDEKGTVLTQGAFAYG
;
A
#
# COMPACT_ATOMS: atom_id res chain seq x y z
N MET A 1 -35.71 -78.41 40.40
CA MET A 1 -34.69 -78.71 39.37
C MET A 1 -34.48 -77.48 38.50
N LYS A 2 -33.21 -77.02 38.39
CA LYS A 2 -32.55 -76.25 37.30
C LYS A 2 -33.17 -74.90 36.85
N ARG A 3 -32.55 -73.76 37.23
CA ARG A 3 -31.51 -72.93 36.53
C ARG A 3 -32.14 -71.75 35.76
N MET A 4 -31.97 -70.51 36.24
CA MET A 4 -31.03 -69.49 35.74
C MET A 4 -31.18 -69.14 34.25
N SER A 5 -31.48 -67.87 33.95
CA SER A 5 -30.71 -67.04 33.01
C SER A 5 -31.09 -65.56 33.14
N VAL A 6 -30.10 -64.76 33.56
CA VAL A 6 -29.99 -63.31 33.47
C VAL A 6 -29.54 -62.96 32.05
N VAL A 7 -30.10 -61.95 31.40
CA VAL A 7 -29.36 -61.14 30.41
C VAL A 7 -29.73 -59.67 30.55
N LEU A 8 -28.73 -58.92 30.99
CA LEU A 8 -28.57 -57.47 30.98
C LEU A 8 -28.08 -57.05 29.58
N ALA A 9 -28.65 -56.02 28.98
CA ALA A 9 -28.00 -55.33 27.85
C ALA A 9 -28.34 -53.84 27.86
N ALA A 10 -27.41 -53.05 28.39
CA ALA A 10 -27.31 -51.61 28.19
C ALA A 10 -26.68 -51.34 26.81
N VAL A 11 -27.25 -50.44 26.03
CA VAL A 11 -26.66 -49.87 24.81
C VAL A 11 -26.93 -48.37 24.86
N LEU A 12 -25.98 -47.62 25.41
CA LEU A 12 -24.93 -46.84 24.71
C LEU A 12 -25.43 -45.50 24.17
N CYS A 13 -24.94 -44.46 24.83
CA CYS A 13 -25.02 -43.06 24.46
C CYS A 13 -24.59 -42.82 23.00
N VAL A 14 -25.45 -42.18 22.22
CA VAL A 14 -25.01 -41.29 21.15
C VAL A 14 -25.74 -39.96 21.33
N GLY A 15 -25.26 -39.20 22.32
CA GLY A 15 -25.49 -37.76 22.30
C GLY A 15 -24.79 -37.23 21.06
N VAL A 16 -25.56 -36.88 20.04
CA VAL A 16 -25.07 -36.11 18.91
C VAL A 16 -24.79 -34.71 19.44
N ALA A 17 -23.61 -34.53 20.03
CA ALA A 17 -23.02 -33.22 20.20
C ALA A 17 -22.78 -32.69 18.78
N LEU A 18 -23.75 -31.92 18.27
CA LEU A 18 -23.55 -31.00 17.17
C LEU A 18 -22.56 -29.94 17.66
N THR A 19 -21.27 -30.29 17.66
CA THR A 19 -20.21 -29.32 17.64
C THR A 19 -20.30 -28.64 16.29
N VAL A 20 -21.03 -27.52 16.26
CA VAL A 20 -20.85 -26.52 15.22
C VAL A 20 -19.42 -26.00 15.40
N GLN A 21 -18.44 -26.74 14.89
CA GLN A 21 -17.13 -26.20 14.58
C GLN A 21 -17.42 -25.12 13.54
N SER A 22 -17.58 -23.87 13.99
CA SER A 22 -17.38 -22.75 13.10
C SER A 22 -15.96 -22.91 12.59
N ALA A 23 -15.79 -23.42 11.37
CA ALA A 23 -14.49 -23.56 10.76
C ALA A 23 -13.83 -22.18 10.83
N ALA A 24 -12.79 -22.06 11.66
CA ALA A 24 -12.02 -20.83 11.75
C ALA A 24 -11.57 -20.50 10.34
N ARG A 25 -11.87 -19.29 9.87
CA ARG A 25 -11.45 -18.89 8.52
C ARG A 25 -9.92 -18.97 8.46
N PRO A 26 -9.33 -19.47 7.36
CA PRO A 26 -7.89 -19.56 7.24
C PRO A 26 -7.28 -18.17 7.43
N THR A 27 -6.22 -18.09 8.24
CA THR A 27 -5.51 -16.84 8.55
C THR A 27 -4.08 -16.91 8.09
N GLY A 28 -3.56 -15.78 7.61
CA GLY A 28 -2.13 -15.54 7.43
C GLY A 28 -1.71 -14.29 8.18
N ALA A 29 -0.59 -13.71 7.78
CA ALA A 29 -0.10 -12.47 8.33
C ALA A 29 0.40 -11.51 7.25
N ILE A 30 0.42 -10.22 7.57
CA ILE A 30 1.00 -9.17 6.74
C ILE A 30 2.02 -8.39 7.56
N LYS A 31 3.13 -8.01 6.93
CA LYS A 31 4.17 -7.18 7.55
C LYS A 31 4.40 -5.93 6.70
N VAL A 32 3.99 -4.78 7.23
CA VAL A 32 4.18 -3.47 6.60
C VAL A 32 5.39 -2.76 7.24
N PRO A 33 6.38 -2.30 6.46
CA PRO A 33 7.51 -1.53 6.98
C PRO A 33 7.09 -0.28 7.77
N ALA A 34 7.85 0.09 8.80
CA ALA A 34 7.51 1.21 9.70
C ALA A 34 7.42 2.58 8.99
N HIS A 35 8.15 2.76 7.88
CA HIS A 35 8.14 3.99 7.08
C HIS A 35 6.97 4.04 6.08
N LEU A 36 6.08 3.05 6.09
CA LEU A 36 4.90 2.98 5.24
C LEU A 36 3.64 2.96 6.10
N ALA A 37 2.60 3.62 5.62
CA ALA A 37 1.23 3.39 6.04
C ALA A 37 0.45 2.81 4.86
N LEU A 38 -0.15 1.64 5.06
CA LEU A 38 -0.91 0.92 4.04
C LEU A 38 -2.38 0.88 4.43
N GLU A 39 -3.26 1.19 3.49
CA GLU A 39 -4.68 0.91 3.59
C GLU A 39 -5.05 -0.15 2.55
N LEU A 40 -5.73 -1.21 2.98
CA LEU A 40 -6.27 -2.25 2.10
C LEU A 40 -7.78 -2.06 1.92
N LYS A 41 -8.31 -2.44 0.77
CA LYS A 41 -9.75 -2.57 0.56
C LYS A 41 -10.22 -3.89 1.16
N VAL A 42 -10.99 -3.82 2.24
CA VAL A 42 -11.70 -4.94 2.87
C VAL A 42 -13.19 -4.66 2.74
N ASP A 43 -13.94 -5.54 2.08
CA ASP A 43 -15.36 -5.31 1.77
C ASP A 43 -15.62 -3.94 1.12
N ASN A 44 -14.74 -3.57 0.17
CA ASN A 44 -14.73 -2.30 -0.55
C ASN A 44 -14.53 -1.04 0.34
N LYS A 45 -14.12 -1.20 1.60
CA LYS A 45 -13.80 -0.10 2.51
C LYS A 45 -12.29 -0.03 2.76
N PRO A 46 -11.68 1.17 2.80
CA PRO A 46 -10.29 1.32 3.24
C PRO A 46 -10.15 0.92 4.71
N VAL A 47 -9.21 0.01 5.00
CA VAL A 47 -8.85 -0.42 6.35
C VAL A 47 -7.34 -0.25 6.51
N ALA A 48 -6.94 0.51 7.52
CA ALA A 48 -5.53 0.73 7.84
C ALA A 48 -4.89 -0.56 8.36
N VAL A 49 -3.73 -0.91 7.80
CA VAL A 49 -2.89 -2.00 8.28
C VAL A 49 -1.79 -1.40 9.17
N PRO A 50 -1.71 -1.78 10.46
CA PRO A 50 -0.66 -1.29 11.34
C PRO A 50 0.74 -1.58 10.78
N SER A 51 1.64 -0.58 10.82
CA SER A 51 3.01 -0.69 10.33
C SER A 51 4.03 -1.03 11.41
N GLY A 52 5.22 -1.46 10.99
CA GLY A 52 6.35 -1.77 11.86
C GLY A 52 6.26 -3.11 12.59
N ARG A 53 5.16 -3.85 12.41
CA ARG A 53 4.96 -5.17 13.02
C ARG A 53 4.15 -6.09 12.10
N GLU A 54 4.17 -7.36 12.45
CA GLU A 54 3.36 -8.38 11.81
C GLU A 54 1.94 -8.36 12.38
N ILE A 55 0.95 -8.48 11.50
CA ILE A 55 -0.48 -8.44 11.83
C ILE A 55 -1.17 -9.64 11.22
N THR A 56 -1.90 -10.40 12.04
CA THR A 56 -2.75 -11.50 11.58
C THR A 56 -3.94 -10.95 10.79
N MET A 57 -4.22 -11.55 9.63
CA MET A 57 -5.35 -11.23 8.77
C MET A 57 -5.95 -12.50 8.18
N LEU A 58 -7.19 -12.42 7.69
CA LEU A 58 -7.76 -13.51 6.92
C LEU A 58 -6.93 -13.77 5.68
N ALA A 59 -6.76 -15.04 5.32
CA ALA A 59 -6.16 -15.41 4.06
C ALA A 59 -7.05 -14.95 2.91
N GLY A 60 -6.44 -14.46 1.83
CA GLY A 60 -7.16 -13.92 0.68
C GLY A 60 -6.33 -12.92 -0.12
N THR A 61 -6.93 -12.42 -1.19
CA THR A 61 -6.33 -11.38 -2.03
C THR A 61 -6.95 -10.03 -1.71
N TYR A 62 -6.09 -9.07 -1.39
CA TYR A 62 -6.46 -7.70 -1.07
C TYR A 62 -5.94 -6.75 -2.15
N THR A 63 -6.61 -5.61 -2.31
CA THR A 63 -6.11 -4.52 -3.15
C THR A 63 -5.82 -3.31 -2.29
N PRO A 64 -4.73 -2.55 -2.54
CA PRO A 64 -4.49 -1.31 -1.80
C PRO A 64 -5.58 -0.28 -2.09
N ALA A 65 -5.99 0.44 -1.06
CA ALA A 65 -6.78 1.67 -1.16
C ALA A 65 -5.84 2.88 -1.25
N SER A 66 -4.79 2.90 -0.42
CA SER A 66 -3.74 3.91 -0.47
C SER A 66 -2.45 3.40 0.16
N LEU A 67 -1.34 4.06 -0.19
CA LEU A 67 -0.03 3.83 0.41
C LEU A 67 0.61 5.18 0.70
N THR A 68 1.12 5.39 1.90
CA THR A 68 1.83 6.62 2.27
C THR A 68 3.24 6.27 2.70
N ALA A 69 4.24 6.81 2.01
CA ALA A 69 5.62 6.72 2.43
C ALA A 69 5.97 7.90 3.32
N GLN A 70 6.70 7.65 4.40
CA GLN A 70 7.07 8.63 5.41
C GLN A 70 8.58 8.65 5.65
N ALA A 71 9.10 9.85 5.92
CA ALA A 71 10.48 10.04 6.33
C ALA A 71 10.54 11.11 7.43
N THR A 72 11.43 10.91 8.40
CA THR A 72 11.70 11.92 9.43
C THR A 72 12.97 12.67 9.07
N ALA A 73 12.86 13.98 8.90
CA ALA A 73 13.99 14.88 8.74
C ALA A 73 14.21 15.67 10.03
N ASN A 74 15.44 16.13 10.28
CA ASN A 74 15.72 17.08 11.35
C ASN A 74 15.75 18.50 10.78
N ASN A 75 14.89 19.37 11.30
CA ASN A 75 14.87 20.78 10.92
C ASN A 75 15.14 21.63 12.16
N LYS A 76 16.33 22.24 12.22
CA LYS A 76 16.77 23.10 13.34
C LYS A 76 16.61 22.40 14.72
N GLY A 77 16.99 21.13 14.81
CA GLY A 77 16.94 20.34 16.04
C GLY A 77 15.57 19.74 16.36
N LYS A 78 14.55 19.93 15.51
CA LYS A 78 13.21 19.36 15.70
C LYS A 78 12.94 18.27 14.65
N PRO A 79 12.47 17.08 15.05
CA PRO A 79 12.06 16.05 14.09
C PRO A 79 10.80 16.52 13.33
N GLU A 80 10.83 16.38 12.02
CA GLU A 80 9.73 16.69 11.12
C GLU A 80 9.42 15.51 10.22
N VAL A 81 8.16 15.08 10.21
CA VAL A 81 7.69 14.01 9.33
C VAL A 81 7.26 14.59 7.99
N TRP A 82 7.86 14.05 6.95
CA TRP A 82 7.53 14.25 5.55
C TRP A 82 6.84 13.01 5.03
N SER A 83 5.88 13.19 4.13
CA SER A 83 5.22 12.06 3.49
C SER A 83 4.79 12.34 2.06
N ILE A 84 4.66 11.27 1.29
CA ILE A 84 4.07 11.27 -0.05
C ILE A 84 3.02 10.16 -0.10
N LYS A 85 1.91 10.42 -0.77
CA LYS A 85 0.76 9.50 -0.84
C LYS A 85 0.57 8.97 -2.25
N SER A 86 0.30 7.68 -2.35
CA SER A 86 -0.16 6.98 -3.53
C SER A 86 -1.62 6.56 -3.33
N THR A 87 -2.45 6.83 -4.34
CA THR A 87 -3.81 6.29 -4.48
C THR A 87 -3.88 5.36 -5.71
N GLY A 88 -2.73 4.87 -6.14
CA GLY A 88 -2.55 4.11 -7.37
C GLY A 88 -2.03 4.97 -8.54
N PRO A 89 -1.52 4.32 -9.60
CA PRO A 89 -1.34 2.87 -9.74
C PRO A 89 -0.33 2.29 -8.73
N PHE A 90 -0.53 1.03 -8.31
CA PHE A 90 0.26 0.38 -7.24
C PHE A 90 1.35 -0.58 -7.76
N GLY A 91 1.57 -0.64 -9.07
CA GLY A 91 2.54 -1.53 -9.68
C GLY A 91 2.32 -3.00 -9.30
N GLN A 92 3.38 -3.66 -8.82
CA GLN A 92 3.36 -5.06 -8.38
C GLN A 92 2.45 -5.30 -7.16
N LEU A 93 2.10 -4.24 -6.42
CA LEU A 93 1.23 -4.32 -5.24
C LEU A 93 -0.25 -4.16 -5.57
N GLN A 94 -0.63 -4.16 -6.86
CA GLN A 94 -2.03 -4.04 -7.26
C GLN A 94 -2.91 -5.14 -6.64
N GLN A 95 -2.32 -6.30 -6.36
CA GLN A 95 -2.92 -7.38 -5.57
C GLN A 95 -1.91 -7.87 -4.54
N ILE A 96 -2.34 -7.96 -3.29
CA ILE A 96 -1.56 -8.49 -2.17
C ILE A 96 -2.23 -9.78 -1.72
N GLU A 97 -1.54 -10.90 -1.91
CA GLU A 97 -2.00 -12.21 -1.46
C GLU A 97 -1.52 -12.45 -0.03
N ILE A 98 -2.45 -12.80 0.87
CA ILE A 98 -2.15 -13.32 2.21
C ILE A 98 -2.49 -14.80 2.19
N LYS A 99 -1.47 -15.66 2.29
CA LYS A 99 -1.64 -17.12 2.30
C LYS A 99 -1.83 -17.63 3.72
N GLU A 100 -2.57 -18.72 3.86
CA GLU A 100 -2.76 -19.39 5.15
C GLU A 100 -1.42 -19.79 5.77
N GLY A 101 -1.24 -19.47 7.06
CA GLY A 101 -0.03 -19.78 7.83
C GLY A 101 1.24 -19.05 7.37
N CYS A 102 1.16 -18.14 6.39
CA CYS A 102 2.30 -17.44 5.82
C CYS A 102 2.25 -15.94 6.13
N THR A 103 3.42 -15.31 6.15
CA THR A 103 3.56 -13.86 6.32
C THR A 103 3.89 -13.20 4.98
N SER A 104 3.01 -12.33 4.51
CA SER A 104 3.22 -11.50 3.32
C SER A 104 3.93 -10.20 3.70
N ALA A 105 5.18 -10.05 3.28
CA ALA A 105 5.94 -8.83 3.48
C ALA A 105 5.65 -7.81 2.37
N ILE A 106 5.33 -6.58 2.74
CA ILE A 106 5.12 -5.49 1.79
C ILE A 106 6.45 -4.83 1.46
N ASP A 107 6.79 -4.88 0.18
CA ASP A 107 8.00 -4.25 -0.35
C ASP A 107 7.63 -3.06 -1.23
N ALA A 108 7.55 -1.87 -0.64
CA ALA A 108 7.19 -0.62 -1.32
C ALA A 108 8.06 0.53 -0.84
N GLY A 109 7.91 1.70 -1.45
CA GLY A 109 8.63 2.92 -1.12
C GLY A 109 10.00 2.99 -1.78
N PRO A 110 11.06 3.40 -1.05
CA PRO A 110 12.37 3.65 -1.64
C PRO A 110 13.04 2.37 -2.18
N PRO A 111 13.97 2.50 -3.16
CA PRO A 111 14.39 3.75 -3.79
C PRO A 111 13.31 4.38 -4.68
N PHE A 112 13.20 5.71 -4.63
CA PHE A 112 12.27 6.46 -5.48
C PHE A 112 12.97 6.91 -6.76
N THR A 113 12.27 6.81 -7.88
CA THR A 113 12.71 7.32 -9.18
C THR A 113 11.74 8.40 -9.65
N LEU A 114 12.27 9.52 -10.15
CA LEU A 114 11.47 10.52 -10.85
C LEU A 114 11.31 10.12 -12.31
N LYS A 115 10.06 9.99 -12.76
CA LYS A 115 9.73 9.73 -14.16
C LYS A 115 9.12 10.97 -14.78
N ALA A 116 9.78 11.56 -15.77
CA ALA A 116 9.20 12.62 -16.58
C ALA A 116 8.10 12.05 -17.49
N ILE A 117 6.98 12.76 -17.58
CA ILE A 117 5.84 12.40 -18.43
C ILE A 117 5.67 13.55 -19.42
N VAL A 118 6.04 13.31 -20.67
CA VAL A 118 5.87 14.28 -21.76
C VAL A 118 4.56 13.96 -22.47
N TYR A 119 3.63 14.91 -22.43
CA TYR A 119 2.34 14.76 -23.10
C TYR A 119 2.45 15.20 -24.56
N LYS A 120 1.54 14.70 -25.40
CA LYS A 120 1.45 15.17 -26.79
C LYS A 120 1.23 16.68 -26.81
N ALA A 121 1.85 17.33 -27.78
CA ALA A 121 1.66 18.76 -27.99
C ALA A 121 0.17 19.06 -28.25
N ALA A 122 -0.34 20.08 -27.57
CA ALA A 122 -1.70 20.58 -27.73
C ALA A 122 -1.66 22.02 -28.23
N THR A 123 -2.63 22.40 -29.05
CA THR A 123 -2.80 23.78 -29.49
C THR A 123 -3.60 24.53 -28.43
N SER A 124 -3.06 25.64 -27.92
CA SER A 124 -3.76 26.61 -27.07
C SER A 124 -3.88 27.96 -27.80
N PRO A 125 -4.69 28.91 -27.28
CA PRO A 125 -4.73 30.28 -27.82
C PRO A 125 -3.37 31.00 -27.85
N GLN A 126 -2.38 30.52 -27.10
CA GLN A 126 -1.02 31.05 -27.02
C GLN A 126 -0.03 30.30 -27.94
N GLY A 127 -0.49 29.33 -28.73
CA GLY A 127 0.34 28.53 -29.63
C GLY A 127 0.41 27.05 -29.25
N LYS A 128 1.45 26.36 -29.72
CA LYS A 128 1.64 24.93 -29.47
C LYS A 128 2.34 24.73 -28.13
N VAL A 129 1.68 24.05 -27.20
CA VAL A 129 2.17 23.78 -25.84
C VAL A 129 2.45 22.29 -25.69
N VAL A 130 3.58 21.94 -25.08
CA VAL A 130 3.91 20.57 -24.68
C VAL A 130 3.85 20.48 -23.15
N PRO A 131 2.81 19.85 -22.58
CA PRO A 131 2.76 19.65 -21.14
C PRO A 131 3.85 18.66 -20.71
N ILE A 132 4.54 18.97 -19.63
CA ILE A 132 5.52 18.09 -18.99
C ILE A 132 5.10 17.94 -17.53
N GLY A 133 4.86 16.70 -17.12
CA GLY A 133 4.64 16.32 -15.73
C GLY A 133 5.78 15.44 -15.22
N PHE A 134 5.70 15.09 -13.95
CA PHE A 134 6.57 14.08 -13.36
C PHE A 134 5.77 13.21 -12.38
N ALA A 135 6.22 11.98 -12.21
CA ALA A 135 5.70 11.04 -11.23
C ALA A 135 6.84 10.54 -10.36
N ILE A 136 6.57 10.35 -9.07
CA ILE A 136 7.48 9.66 -8.16
C ILE A 136 7.10 8.19 -8.17
N VAL A 137 8.02 7.33 -8.59
CA VAL A 137 7.80 5.88 -8.70
C VAL A 137 8.63 5.18 -7.62
N GLY A 138 7.99 4.38 -6.79
CA GLY A 138 8.69 3.54 -5.81
C GLY A 138 9.15 2.21 -6.40
N LYS A 139 9.84 1.41 -5.59
CA LYS A 139 10.52 0.19 -6.04
C LYS A 139 9.59 -0.91 -6.57
N ALA A 140 8.35 -0.98 -6.10
CA ALA A 140 7.37 -1.94 -6.60
C ALA A 140 6.57 -1.40 -7.79
N GLY A 141 6.94 -0.22 -8.33
CA GLY A 141 6.27 0.43 -9.45
C GLY A 141 5.01 1.19 -9.06
N GLU A 142 4.76 1.36 -7.76
CA GLU A 142 3.72 2.21 -7.24
C GLU A 142 4.04 3.69 -7.48
N VAL A 143 3.00 4.46 -7.83
CA VAL A 143 3.13 5.86 -8.20
C VAL A 143 2.60 6.74 -7.09
N TYR A 144 3.44 7.64 -6.60
CA TYR A 144 3.09 8.64 -5.60
C TYR A 144 2.78 9.98 -6.26
N ALA A 145 1.88 10.71 -5.63
CA ALA A 145 1.60 12.08 -6.00
C ALA A 145 2.83 12.97 -5.74
N ALA A 146 3.03 13.96 -6.61
CA ALA A 146 4.16 14.88 -6.56
C ALA A 146 4.13 15.83 -5.35
N ASN A 147 2.97 15.98 -4.70
CA ASN A 147 2.85 16.83 -3.53
C ASN A 147 3.42 16.13 -2.28
N SER A 148 4.38 16.79 -1.64
CA SER A 148 4.89 16.38 -0.35
C SER A 148 4.03 16.98 0.77
N LEU A 149 3.73 16.18 1.79
CA LEU A 149 3.06 16.65 2.99
C LEU A 149 4.10 16.81 4.11
N ARG A 150 4.17 17.99 4.71
CA ARG A 150 4.94 18.27 5.93
C ARG A 150 3.96 18.37 7.08
N LYS A 151 4.09 17.50 8.09
CA LYS A 151 3.13 17.44 9.22
C LYS A 151 1.66 17.35 8.76
N GLY A 152 1.41 16.61 7.68
CA GLY A 152 0.07 16.44 7.09
C GLY A 152 -0.44 17.61 6.24
N GLN A 153 0.28 18.72 6.18
CA GLN A 153 -0.08 19.86 5.33
C GLN A 153 0.68 19.79 4.01
N SER A 154 0.00 20.08 2.89
CA SER A 154 0.65 20.15 1.59
C SER A 154 1.71 21.24 1.62
N VAL A 155 2.95 20.85 1.38
CA VAL A 155 4.06 21.76 1.17
C VAL A 155 4.53 21.50 -0.24
N THR A 156 4.04 22.33 -1.15
CA THR A 156 4.54 22.35 -2.51
C THR A 156 5.44 23.56 -2.67
N THR A 157 6.74 23.34 -2.50
CA THR A 157 7.70 24.27 -3.10
C THR A 157 7.58 24.11 -4.61
N PRO A 158 7.41 25.20 -5.37
CA PRO A 158 7.25 25.05 -6.80
C PRO A 158 8.50 24.39 -7.40
N PRO A 159 8.35 23.30 -8.16
CA PRO A 159 9.49 22.61 -8.73
C PRO A 159 10.30 23.54 -9.63
N GLN A 160 11.60 23.29 -9.73
CA GLN A 160 12.49 23.96 -10.66
C GLN A 160 12.77 23.02 -11.84
N PHE A 161 13.01 23.59 -13.02
CA PHE A 161 13.37 22.82 -14.21
C PHE A 161 14.52 23.47 -14.98
N GLN A 162 15.27 22.62 -15.67
CA GLN A 162 16.25 23.01 -16.68
C GLN A 162 15.98 22.19 -17.94
N ILE A 163 16.03 22.83 -19.10
CA ILE A 163 16.01 22.19 -20.41
C ILE A 163 17.44 22.25 -20.94
N LEU A 164 17.99 21.10 -21.26
CA LEU A 164 19.35 20.94 -21.75
C LEU A 164 19.33 20.59 -23.24
N ASP A 165 20.38 20.98 -23.98
CA ASP A 165 20.66 20.44 -25.31
C ASP A 165 21.31 19.05 -25.24
N GLU A 166 21.61 18.46 -26.40
CA GLU A 166 22.24 17.14 -26.51
C GLU A 166 23.64 17.05 -25.88
N LYS A 167 24.30 18.19 -25.66
CA LYS A 167 25.64 18.29 -25.04
C LYS A 167 25.55 18.56 -23.54
N GLY A 168 24.33 18.67 -22.99
CA GLY A 168 24.09 19.03 -21.60
C GLY A 168 24.15 20.53 -21.32
N THR A 169 24.18 21.38 -22.35
CA THR A 169 24.15 22.84 -22.20
C THR A 169 22.75 23.29 -21.82
N VAL A 170 22.61 24.13 -20.79
CA VAL A 170 21.31 24.70 -20.40
C VAL A 170 20.81 25.64 -21.50
N LEU A 171 19.68 25.28 -22.14
CA LEU A 171 18.96 26.11 -23.11
C LEU A 171 18.01 27.08 -22.42
N THR A 172 17.32 26.62 -21.38
CA THR A 172 16.44 27.45 -20.56
C THR A 172 16.24 26.82 -19.18
N GLN A 173 15.83 27.62 -18.21
CA GLN A 173 15.51 27.18 -16.86
C GLN A 173 14.41 28.04 -16.26
N GLY A 174 13.69 27.50 -15.29
CA GLY A 174 12.63 28.22 -14.61
C GLY A 174 12.11 27.49 -13.38
N ALA A 175 11.08 28.07 -12.78
CA ALA A 175 10.29 27.45 -11.73
C ALA A 175 8.83 27.40 -12.18
N PHE A 176 8.12 26.36 -11.78
CA PHE A 176 6.67 26.32 -11.97
C PHE A 176 6.03 27.43 -11.10
N ALA A 177 4.98 28.08 -11.59
CA ALA A 177 4.30 29.13 -10.81
C ALA A 177 3.52 28.56 -9.61
N TYR A 178 3.13 27.28 -9.69
CA TYR A 178 2.34 26.58 -8.69
C TYR A 178 2.88 25.16 -8.52
N GLY A 179 2.80 24.64 -7.30
CA GLY A 179 3.02 23.25 -6.97
C GLY A 179 1.78 22.66 -6.32
#